data_AF-A0A936HR08-F1
#
_entry.id   AF-A0A936HR08-F1
#
_cell.length_a   1.000
_cell.length_b   1.000
_cell.length_c   1.000
_cell.angle_alpha   90.00
_cell.angle_beta   90.00
_cell.angle_gamma   90.00
#
_symmetry.space_group_name_H-M   'P 1'
#
loop_
_entity.id
_entity.type
_entity.pdbx_description
1 polymer ?
#
loop_
_entity_poly.entity_id
_entity_poly.type
_entity_poly.pdbx_seq_one_letter_code
_entity_poly.pdbx_strand_id
1 'polypeptide(L)'
;MKNFTKPGPGRFWMPALASWRGVVCGLLLLGLIAAGCSNPDTPPGTTQGEEGENPFLRAAETVALQIPDTVARQTAQSTIATSYAEAGLFADANRMMQGLRLPEIQSYLIAKIATEQSRKGHDSIARTMLAAAASLDLSALTPSTRVVRTGELARAALRLGDTAAAKRFLDDGRVSAISIADPFFRTRAVAELAIIYAEAGFRNDASAMLEQAAKGIDGKKMPGSLALGYISRAFGEIGRPATALATAAASPERRVQFDGLLNAAASYAKLGSTDSAVALLNKAAEVAASESEWHSRAPGWVAVAKQLAGIKEWKPAMEVLKKLQEGSNTLAPAAQFDAAVGIAECLVALRLSSQADSASAQVIRFSQGMSDPNVLGVVAATITAAAEAYIDSGMTASGIRLLDHAATVAGSSPAGAERESLLAQISYDQARAGNFTGAIAAYQQLAQPRERALALASIGTEYAKAGRKPSAQELKILEAINNNNQRQ
;
A
#
# COMPACT_ATOMS: atom_id res chain seq x y z
N MET A 1 -5.53 -26.55 -55.56
CA MET A 1 -6.37 -26.73 -54.35
C MET A 1 -5.51 -26.45 -53.13
N LYS A 2 -5.95 -25.48 -52.32
CA LYS A 2 -5.66 -25.20 -50.90
C LYS A 2 -4.20 -24.96 -50.48
N ASN A 3 -3.86 -23.66 -50.46
CA ASN A 3 -2.93 -23.03 -49.53
C ASN A 3 -3.51 -23.08 -48.10
N PHE A 4 -2.70 -23.51 -47.13
CA PHE A 4 -2.94 -23.27 -45.71
C PHE A 4 -2.00 -22.15 -45.23
N THR A 5 -2.59 -21.00 -44.92
CA THR A 5 -1.95 -19.87 -44.26
C THR A 5 -1.89 -20.10 -42.75
N LYS A 6 -0.75 -19.74 -42.16
CA LYS A 6 -0.45 -19.80 -40.72
C LYS A 6 -1.36 -18.85 -39.92
N PRO A 7 -1.78 -19.20 -38.69
CA PRO A 7 -2.45 -18.27 -37.79
C PRO A 7 -1.44 -17.26 -37.21
N GLY A 8 -1.81 -15.97 -37.22
CA GLY A 8 -1.00 -14.88 -36.68
C GLY A 8 -0.91 -14.88 -35.15
N PRO A 9 0.08 -14.17 -34.57
CA PRO A 9 0.27 -14.12 -33.12
C PRO A 9 -0.86 -13.32 -32.45
N GLY A 10 -1.52 -13.97 -31.49
CA GLY A 10 -2.63 -13.44 -30.73
C GLY A 10 -2.20 -12.31 -29.77
N ARG A 11 -3.09 -11.32 -29.65
CA ARG A 11 -3.09 -10.28 -28.62
C ARG A 11 -3.20 -10.93 -27.25
N PHE A 12 -2.08 -11.06 -26.54
CA PHE A 12 -2.07 -11.36 -25.11
C PHE A 12 -2.42 -10.09 -24.33
N TRP A 13 -3.68 -10.02 -23.91
CA TRP A 13 -4.16 -9.08 -22.90
C TRP A 13 -3.42 -9.30 -21.58
N MET A 14 -2.86 -8.23 -21.01
CA MET A 14 -2.49 -8.16 -19.60
C MET A 14 -3.75 -8.02 -18.73
N PRO A 15 -3.73 -8.62 -17.53
CA PRO A 15 -3.85 -7.80 -16.32
C PRO A 15 -2.86 -8.29 -15.25
N ALA A 16 -1.71 -7.63 -15.10
CA ALA A 16 -0.74 -8.03 -14.06
C ALA A 16 0.07 -6.88 -13.41
N LEU A 17 -0.04 -5.64 -13.89
CA LEU A 17 0.54 -4.46 -13.20
C LEU A 17 -0.47 -3.75 -12.28
N ALA A 18 -1.78 -3.91 -12.52
CA ALA A 18 -2.82 -3.43 -11.61
C ALA A 18 -3.08 -4.37 -10.42
N SER A 19 -2.80 -5.68 -10.54
CA SER A 19 -3.12 -6.66 -9.50
C SER A 19 -2.13 -6.69 -8.31
N TRP A 20 -0.96 -6.07 -8.44
CA TRP A 20 0.00 -5.93 -7.33
C TRP A 20 -0.29 -4.74 -6.42
N ARG A 21 -1.04 -3.73 -6.88
CA ARG A 21 -1.52 -2.60 -6.07
C ARG A 21 -3.00 -2.76 -5.65
N GLY A 22 -3.84 -3.42 -6.46
CA GLY A 22 -5.28 -3.56 -6.21
C GLY A 22 -5.71 -4.60 -5.16
N VAL A 23 -4.98 -5.71 -4.98
CA VAL A 23 -5.32 -6.72 -3.94
C VAL A 23 -4.76 -6.33 -2.56
N VAL A 24 -3.81 -5.39 -2.55
CA VAL A 24 -3.19 -4.81 -1.35
C VAL A 24 -4.05 -3.66 -0.80
N CYS A 25 -4.78 -2.89 -1.61
CA CYS A 25 -5.56 -1.76 -1.11
C CYS A 25 -6.76 -2.12 -0.20
N GLY A 26 -7.25 -3.36 -0.21
CA GLY A 26 -8.36 -3.77 0.68
C GLY A 26 -7.95 -4.17 2.11
N LEU A 27 -6.68 -4.53 2.33
CA LEU A 27 -6.19 -5.07 3.62
C LEU A 27 -4.79 -4.57 4.03
N LEU A 28 -4.10 -3.78 3.20
CA LEU A 28 -2.76 -3.22 3.44
C LEU A 28 -2.72 -1.68 3.42
N LEU A 29 -3.87 -1.01 3.55
CA LEU A 29 -3.95 0.41 3.90
C LEU A 29 -3.41 0.74 5.32
N LEU A 30 -2.80 -0.22 6.03
CA LEU A 30 -2.40 -0.13 7.45
C LEU A 30 -0.93 -0.50 7.73
N GLY A 31 -0.02 -0.35 6.76
CA GLY A 31 1.36 -0.79 6.93
C GLY A 31 2.43 -0.06 6.13
N LEU A 32 2.38 1.27 6.05
CA LEU A 32 3.54 2.08 5.65
C LEU A 32 4.13 2.75 6.89
N ILE A 33 5.37 2.37 7.21
CA ILE A 33 6.24 3.05 8.15
C ILE A 33 6.50 4.44 7.56
N ALA A 34 5.78 5.46 8.03
CA ALA A 34 6.21 6.85 7.89
C ALA A 34 7.46 7.03 8.76
N ALA A 35 8.63 6.92 8.12
CA ALA A 35 9.86 7.44 8.71
C ALA A 35 9.78 8.97 8.69
N GLY A 36 9.57 9.55 9.87
CA GLY A 36 10.09 10.86 10.27
C GLY A 36 9.78 12.06 9.38
N CYS A 37 8.65 12.70 9.64
CA CYS A 37 8.51 14.17 9.62
C CYS A 37 7.43 14.56 10.65
N SER A 38 7.70 14.35 11.93
CA SER A 38 6.97 15.01 13.02
C SER A 38 7.75 16.26 13.42
N ASN A 39 7.18 17.44 13.21
CA ASN A 39 7.67 18.68 13.82
C ASN A 39 7.72 18.51 15.35
N PRO A 40 8.85 18.79 16.03
CA PRO A 40 9.00 18.53 17.47
C PRO A 40 8.32 19.56 18.39
N ASP A 41 7.65 20.59 17.86
CA ASP A 41 7.24 21.75 18.68
C ASP A 41 5.71 21.91 18.83
N THR A 42 4.97 20.81 19.02
CA THR A 42 3.61 20.91 19.58
C THR A 42 3.63 20.47 21.05
N PRO A 43 3.39 21.38 22.01
CA PRO A 43 3.36 21.00 23.41
C PRO A 43 2.21 20.02 23.68
N PRO A 44 2.32 19.15 24.71
CA PRO A 44 1.26 18.22 25.06
C PRO A 44 0.06 19.01 25.58
N GLY A 45 -0.87 19.29 24.67
CA GLY A 45 -2.18 19.80 25.02
C GLY A 45 -2.94 18.73 25.78
N THR A 46 -3.07 18.92 27.09
CA THR A 46 -4.12 18.29 27.88
C THR A 46 -5.47 18.82 27.42
N THR A 47 -6.00 18.27 26.33
CA THR A 47 -7.44 18.34 26.05
C THR A 47 -7.99 16.97 26.36
N GLN A 48 -8.66 16.86 27.51
CA GLN A 48 -9.81 15.96 27.60
C GLN A 48 -10.56 16.09 26.28
N GLY A 49 -10.82 14.97 25.61
CA GLY A 49 -11.46 14.96 24.29
C GLY A 49 -12.77 15.72 24.35
N GLU A 50 -12.75 16.99 23.94
CA GLU A 50 -13.97 17.69 23.60
C GLU A 50 -14.60 16.89 22.46
N GLU A 51 -15.85 16.48 22.69
CA GLU A 51 -16.71 15.71 21.81
C GLU A 51 -16.92 16.45 20.48
N GLY A 52 -15.91 16.44 19.62
CA GLY A 52 -16.00 16.95 18.26
C GLY A 52 -16.64 15.87 17.40
N GLU A 53 -17.92 16.04 17.08
CA GLU A 53 -18.57 15.21 16.07
C GLU A 53 -17.76 15.27 14.76
N ASN A 54 -17.41 14.11 14.20
CA ASN A 54 -16.86 14.01 12.86
C ASN A 54 -17.98 13.65 11.88
N PRO A 55 -18.59 14.62 11.19
CA PRO A 55 -19.81 14.38 10.44
C PRO A 55 -19.55 13.52 9.18
N PHE A 56 -18.32 13.47 8.68
CA PHE A 56 -17.93 12.54 7.62
C PHE A 56 -17.93 11.09 8.13
N LEU A 57 -17.37 10.83 9.31
CA LEU A 57 -17.40 9.48 9.91
C LEU A 57 -18.83 9.06 10.27
N ARG A 58 -19.66 10.00 10.74
CA ARG A 58 -21.10 9.75 10.95
C ARG A 58 -21.82 9.42 9.65
N ALA A 59 -21.57 10.17 8.58
CA ALA A 59 -22.13 9.85 7.27
C ALA A 59 -21.63 8.49 6.76
N ALA A 60 -20.38 8.13 7.01
CA ALA A 60 -19.81 6.83 6.67
C ALA A 60 -20.56 5.68 7.38
N GLU A 61 -20.87 5.84 8.68
CA GLU A 61 -21.71 4.88 9.42
C GLU A 61 -23.08 4.71 8.75
N THR A 62 -23.76 5.81 8.43
CA THR A 62 -25.08 5.78 7.78
C THR A 62 -25.04 5.03 6.45
N VAL A 63 -24.04 5.31 5.62
CA VAL A 63 -23.87 4.64 4.32
C VAL A 63 -23.52 3.16 4.50
N ALA A 64 -22.70 2.81 5.49
CA ALA A 64 -22.34 1.41 5.74
C ALA A 64 -23.55 0.53 6.09
N LEU A 65 -24.59 1.08 6.72
CA LEU A 65 -25.82 0.35 7.02
C LEU A 65 -26.56 -0.13 5.75
N GLN A 66 -26.32 0.50 4.61
CA GLN A 66 -26.93 0.16 3.32
C GLN A 66 -26.27 -1.04 2.64
N ILE A 67 -25.13 -1.52 3.15
CA ILE A 67 -24.44 -2.68 2.59
C ILE A 67 -25.27 -3.94 2.89
N PRO A 68 -25.83 -4.63 1.88
CA PRO A 68 -26.74 -5.76 2.12
C PRO A 68 -26.02 -6.98 2.70
N ASP A 69 -24.81 -7.24 2.20
CA ASP A 69 -24.00 -8.36 2.67
C ASP A 69 -23.47 -8.09 4.07
N THR A 70 -23.74 -9.01 5.01
CA THR A 70 -23.43 -8.80 6.42
C THR A 70 -21.93 -8.80 6.69
N VAL A 71 -21.16 -9.64 5.97
CA VAL A 71 -19.70 -9.70 6.12
C VAL A 71 -19.07 -8.41 5.60
N ALA A 72 -19.46 -7.97 4.40
CA ALA A 72 -19.01 -6.71 3.81
C ALA A 72 -19.39 -5.50 4.66
N ARG A 73 -20.60 -5.50 5.23
CA ARG A 73 -21.06 -4.46 6.16
C ARG A 73 -20.21 -4.40 7.42
N GLN A 74 -19.99 -5.53 8.10
CA GLN A 74 -19.16 -5.57 9.31
C GLN A 74 -17.70 -5.24 9.02
N THR A 75 -17.20 -5.61 7.84
CA THR A 75 -15.87 -5.21 7.38
C THR A 75 -15.78 -3.68 7.22
N ALA A 76 -16.75 -3.06 6.55
CA ALA A 76 -16.80 -1.61 6.40
C ALA A 76 -16.93 -0.89 7.76
N GLN A 77 -17.79 -1.41 8.65
CA GLN A 77 -17.94 -0.89 10.02
C GLN A 77 -16.64 -0.99 10.83
N SER A 78 -15.88 -2.07 10.68
CA SER A 78 -14.56 -2.20 11.31
C SER A 78 -13.55 -1.19 10.77
N THR A 79 -13.58 -0.89 9.47
CA THR A 79 -12.73 0.15 8.89
C THR A 79 -13.12 1.53 9.42
N ILE A 80 -14.41 1.85 9.48
CA ILE A 80 -14.91 3.11 10.06
C ILE A 80 -14.54 3.23 11.55
N ALA A 81 -14.62 2.14 12.31
CA ALA A 81 -14.18 2.11 13.71
C ALA A 81 -12.67 2.38 13.85
N THR A 82 -11.85 1.87 12.92
CA THR A 82 -10.43 2.19 12.84
C THR A 82 -10.22 3.68 12.56
N SER A 83 -10.97 4.24 11.60
CA SER A 83 -10.96 5.68 11.29
C SER A 83 -11.31 6.56 12.49
N TYR A 84 -12.30 6.16 13.31
CA TYR A 84 -12.58 6.84 14.58
C TYR A 84 -11.39 6.79 15.54
N ALA A 85 -10.73 5.64 15.67
CA ALA A 85 -9.57 5.49 16.55
C ALA A 85 -8.39 6.35 16.08
N GLU A 86 -8.10 6.39 14.78
CA GLU A 86 -7.07 7.27 14.19
C GLU A 86 -7.39 8.75 14.45
N ALA A 87 -8.66 9.14 14.30
CA ALA A 87 -9.15 10.47 14.66
C ALA A 87 -9.06 10.77 16.18
N GLY A 88 -8.82 9.76 17.03
CA GLY A 88 -8.80 9.89 18.50
C GLY A 88 -10.19 9.84 19.16
N LEU A 89 -11.23 9.55 18.37
CA LEU A 89 -12.62 9.42 18.80
C LEU A 89 -12.85 8.00 19.33
N PHE A 90 -12.15 7.64 20.39
CA PHE A 90 -12.10 6.27 20.89
C PHE A 90 -13.44 5.76 21.44
N ALA A 91 -14.30 6.65 21.95
CA ALA A 91 -15.64 6.28 22.41
C ALA A 91 -16.48 5.73 21.25
N ASP A 92 -16.46 6.40 20.09
CA ASP A 92 -17.15 5.94 18.89
C ASP A 92 -16.52 4.68 18.30
N ALA A 93 -15.19 4.59 18.25
CA ALA A 93 -14.49 3.39 17.83
C ALA A 93 -14.90 2.16 18.66
N ASN A 94 -14.93 2.32 19.99
CA ASN A 94 -15.32 1.25 20.91
C ASN A 94 -16.80 0.88 20.81
N ARG A 95 -17.71 1.86 20.64
CA ARG A 95 -19.13 1.62 20.39
C ARG A 95 -19.33 0.77 19.13
N MET A 96 -18.68 1.14 18.03
CA MET A 96 -18.77 0.37 16.78
C MET A 96 -18.18 -1.03 16.93
N MET A 97 -17.02 -1.16 17.58
CA MET A 97 -16.38 -2.45 17.85
C MET A 97 -17.31 -3.43 18.60
N GLN A 98 -18.04 -2.95 19.61
CA GLN A 98 -18.99 -3.78 20.37
C GLN A 98 -20.19 -4.26 19.54
N GLY A 99 -20.51 -3.57 18.45
CA GLY A 99 -21.58 -3.95 17.52
C GLY A 99 -21.20 -5.07 16.54
N LEU A 100 -19.90 -5.37 16.39
CA LEU A 100 -19.42 -6.39 15.46
C LEU A 100 -19.66 -7.80 16.01
N ARG A 101 -20.02 -8.75 15.13
CA ARG A 101 -20.36 -10.13 15.51
C ARG A 101 -19.38 -11.17 14.98
N LEU A 102 -18.43 -10.77 14.15
CA LEU A 102 -17.39 -11.63 13.59
C LEU A 102 -16.12 -11.57 14.48
N PRO A 103 -15.78 -12.66 15.20
CA PRO A 103 -14.64 -12.67 16.14
C PRO A 103 -13.30 -12.31 15.49
N GLU A 104 -13.11 -12.66 14.22
CA GLU A 104 -11.89 -12.36 13.47
C GLU A 104 -11.70 -10.87 13.27
N ILE A 105 -12.78 -10.20 12.85
CA ILE A 105 -12.81 -8.74 12.66
C ILE A 105 -12.63 -8.05 14.01
N GLN A 106 -13.29 -8.56 15.04
CA GLN A 106 -13.22 -8.01 16.39
C GLN A 106 -11.79 -8.11 16.96
N SER A 107 -11.12 -9.25 16.85
CA SER A 107 -9.74 -9.41 17.33
C SER A 107 -8.78 -8.45 16.64
N TYR A 108 -8.91 -8.27 15.32
CA TYR A 108 -8.10 -7.33 14.56
C TYR A 108 -8.36 -5.89 15.00
N LEU A 109 -9.63 -5.50 15.10
CA LEU A 109 -10.03 -4.15 15.48
C LEU A 109 -9.58 -3.79 16.89
N ILE A 110 -9.69 -4.69 17.87
CA ILE A 110 -9.22 -4.44 19.24
C ILE A 110 -7.72 -4.13 19.23
N ALA A 111 -6.91 -4.90 18.49
CA ALA A 111 -5.46 -4.67 18.40
C ALA A 111 -5.11 -3.34 17.72
N LYS A 112 -5.87 -2.94 16.69
CA LYS A 112 -5.71 -1.63 16.03
C LYS A 112 -6.11 -0.47 16.94
N ILE A 113 -7.27 -0.54 17.60
CA ILE A 113 -7.68 0.49 18.55
C ILE A 113 -6.67 0.60 19.71
N ALA A 114 -6.20 -0.53 20.25
CA ALA A 114 -5.16 -0.54 21.28
C ALA A 114 -3.87 0.16 20.81
N THR A 115 -3.47 -0.07 19.56
CA THR A 115 -2.33 0.59 18.93
C THR A 115 -2.53 2.11 18.86
N GLU A 116 -3.69 2.57 18.40
CA GLU A 116 -3.99 4.01 18.32
C GLU A 116 -4.11 4.66 19.70
N GLN A 117 -4.68 3.96 20.68
CA GLN A 117 -4.73 4.41 22.07
C GLN A 117 -3.32 4.64 22.62
N SER A 118 -2.41 3.69 22.42
CA SER A 118 -1.01 3.83 22.85
C SER A 118 -0.30 4.99 22.15
N ARG A 119 -0.54 5.18 20.83
CA ARG A 119 0.00 6.33 20.08
C ARG A 119 -0.43 7.68 20.67
N LYS A 120 -1.62 7.75 21.28
CA LYS A 120 -2.14 8.95 21.95
C LYS A 120 -1.86 8.98 23.46
N GLY A 121 -0.99 8.09 23.96
CA GLY A 121 -0.55 8.06 25.37
C GLY A 121 -1.47 7.31 26.32
N HIS A 122 -2.51 6.63 25.82
CA HIS A 122 -3.47 5.88 26.63
C HIS A 122 -3.03 4.41 26.84
N ASP A 123 -1.79 4.21 27.30
CA ASP A 123 -1.16 2.88 27.37
C ASP A 123 -1.86 1.90 28.31
N SER A 124 -2.46 2.37 29.41
CA SER A 124 -3.20 1.51 30.34
C SER A 124 -4.41 0.85 29.65
N ILE A 125 -5.21 1.66 28.94
CA ILE A 125 -6.36 1.20 28.16
C ILE A 125 -5.89 0.27 27.05
N ALA A 126 -4.83 0.65 26.33
CA ALA A 126 -4.25 -0.16 25.26
C ALA A 126 -3.81 -1.55 25.75
N ARG A 127 -3.17 -1.66 26.94
CA ARG A 127 -2.81 -2.95 27.54
C ARG A 127 -4.04 -3.80 27.87
N THR A 128 -5.09 -3.21 28.45
CA THR A 128 -6.34 -3.92 28.74
C THR A 128 -6.99 -4.44 27.46
N MET A 129 -7.04 -3.62 26.41
CA MET A 129 -7.58 -4.03 25.11
C MET A 129 -6.75 -5.14 24.48
N LEU A 130 -5.42 -5.05 24.53
CA LEU A 130 -4.53 -6.11 24.02
C LEU A 130 -4.75 -7.44 24.74
N ALA A 131 -4.90 -7.43 26.07
CA ALA A 131 -5.23 -8.62 26.84
C ALA A 131 -6.59 -9.22 26.44
N ALA A 132 -7.60 -8.38 26.21
CA ALA A 132 -8.90 -8.82 25.72
C ALA A 132 -8.77 -9.47 24.32
N ALA A 133 -8.03 -8.85 23.40
CA ALA A 133 -7.80 -9.43 22.07
C ALA A 133 -7.06 -10.78 22.13
N ALA A 134 -6.10 -10.92 23.05
CA ALA A 134 -5.37 -12.17 23.26
C ALA A 134 -6.27 -13.31 23.77
N SER A 135 -7.28 -12.98 24.59
CA SER A 135 -8.20 -13.94 25.21
C SER A 135 -9.34 -14.46 24.33
N LEU A 136 -9.54 -13.89 23.13
CA LEU A 136 -10.60 -14.35 22.22
C LEU A 136 -10.35 -15.80 21.78
N ASP A 137 -11.35 -16.67 21.97
CA ASP A 137 -11.34 -18.02 21.41
C ASP A 137 -11.55 -17.94 19.90
N LEU A 138 -10.53 -18.37 19.18
CA LEU A 138 -10.46 -18.29 17.73
C LEU A 138 -10.00 -19.63 17.16
N SER A 139 -10.32 -20.73 17.84
CA SER A 139 -10.05 -22.10 17.41
C SER A 139 -10.58 -22.43 16.01
N ALA A 140 -11.62 -21.72 15.55
CA ALA A 140 -12.18 -21.83 14.21
C ALA A 140 -11.32 -21.16 13.11
N LEU A 141 -10.28 -20.40 13.45
CA LEU A 141 -9.48 -19.68 12.48
C LEU A 141 -8.60 -20.58 11.62
N THR A 142 -8.50 -20.21 10.33
CA THR A 142 -7.47 -20.78 9.46
C THR A 142 -6.06 -20.46 9.98
N PRO A 143 -5.07 -21.33 9.72
CA PRO A 143 -3.67 -21.02 10.02
C PRO A 143 -3.20 -19.66 9.51
N SER A 144 -3.57 -19.30 8.27
CA SER A 144 -3.20 -18.01 7.67
C SER A 144 -3.75 -16.82 8.44
N THR A 145 -5.02 -16.88 8.87
CA THR A 145 -5.64 -15.81 9.66
C THR A 145 -4.98 -15.66 11.04
N ARG A 146 -4.55 -16.77 11.64
CA ARG A 146 -3.81 -16.75 12.92
C ARG A 146 -2.44 -16.07 12.79
N VAL A 147 -1.73 -16.24 11.68
CA VAL A 147 -0.45 -15.56 11.42
C VAL A 147 -0.66 -14.03 11.38
N VAL A 148 -1.67 -13.56 10.66
CA VAL A 148 -1.97 -12.12 10.57
C VAL A 148 -2.30 -11.56 11.95
N ARG A 149 -3.20 -12.22 12.70
CA ARG A 149 -3.58 -11.80 14.05
C ARG A 149 -2.39 -11.71 14.98
N THR A 150 -1.59 -12.76 15.06
CA THR A 150 -0.45 -12.83 15.98
C THR A 150 0.62 -11.79 15.64
N GLY A 151 0.84 -11.50 14.35
CA GLY A 151 1.70 -10.40 13.91
C GLY A 151 1.19 -9.03 14.40
N GLU A 152 -0.11 -8.76 14.30
CA GLU A 152 -0.71 -7.51 14.79
C GLU A 152 -0.66 -7.39 16.32
N LEU A 153 -0.94 -8.47 17.05
CA LEU A 153 -0.81 -8.50 18.51
C LEU A 153 0.65 -8.29 18.94
N ALA A 154 1.60 -8.90 18.24
CA ALA A 154 3.02 -8.70 18.49
C ALA A 154 3.43 -7.23 18.29
N ARG A 155 3.00 -6.61 17.19
CA ARG A 155 3.26 -5.19 16.92
C ARG A 155 2.65 -4.27 17.97
N ALA A 156 1.42 -4.54 18.39
CA ALA A 156 0.78 -3.79 19.48
C ALA A 156 1.54 -3.96 20.81
N ALA A 157 1.95 -5.18 21.15
CA ALA A 157 2.76 -5.45 22.34
C ALA A 157 4.10 -4.71 22.33
N LEU A 158 4.80 -4.69 21.18
CA LEU A 158 6.07 -3.96 21.02
C LEU A 158 5.90 -2.46 21.24
N ARG A 159 4.82 -1.85 20.74
CA ARG A 159 4.54 -0.42 20.98
C ARG A 159 4.36 -0.11 22.45
N LEU A 160 3.76 -1.04 23.20
CA LEU A 160 3.56 -0.93 24.65
C LEU A 160 4.81 -1.29 25.47
N GLY A 161 5.93 -1.61 24.79
CA GLY A 161 7.19 -2.04 25.42
C GLY A 161 7.19 -3.47 25.95
N ASP A 162 6.18 -4.29 25.64
CA ASP A 162 6.08 -5.67 26.10
C ASP A 162 6.67 -6.65 25.10
N THR A 163 8.00 -6.70 25.08
CA THR A 163 8.79 -7.60 24.21
C THR A 163 8.52 -9.08 24.51
N ALA A 164 8.15 -9.42 25.76
CA ALA A 164 7.86 -10.79 26.15
C ALA A 164 6.52 -11.28 25.58
N ALA A 165 5.47 -10.46 25.69
CA ALA A 165 4.19 -10.74 25.04
C ALA A 165 4.34 -10.76 23.52
N ALA A 166 5.09 -9.84 22.94
CA ALA A 166 5.39 -9.83 21.52
C ALA A 166 6.00 -11.17 21.06
N LYS A 167 7.03 -11.65 21.76
CA LYS A 167 7.65 -12.94 21.45
C LYS A 167 6.67 -14.12 21.54
N ARG A 168 5.82 -14.13 22.56
CA ARG A 168 4.79 -15.19 22.71
C ARG A 168 3.81 -15.21 21.54
N PHE A 169 3.30 -14.03 21.13
CA PHE A 169 2.43 -13.95 19.97
C PHE A 169 3.15 -14.40 18.70
N LEU A 170 4.39 -13.97 18.49
CA LEU A 170 5.19 -14.38 17.35
C LEU A 170 5.42 -15.90 17.32
N ASP A 171 5.71 -16.53 18.45
CA ASP A 171 5.92 -17.98 18.53
C ASP A 171 4.64 -18.77 18.23
N ASP A 172 3.48 -18.30 18.68
CA ASP A 172 2.17 -18.85 18.31
C ASP A 172 1.90 -18.68 16.80
N GLY A 173 2.19 -17.49 16.27
CA GLY A 173 2.13 -17.20 14.84
C GLY A 173 3.01 -18.13 14.02
N ARG A 174 4.20 -18.46 14.52
CA ARG A 174 5.15 -19.36 13.84
C ARG A 174 4.60 -20.77 13.76
N VAL A 175 4.01 -21.29 14.84
CA VAL A 175 3.34 -22.59 14.84
C VAL A 175 2.22 -22.62 13.79
N SER A 176 1.41 -21.57 13.74
CA SER A 176 0.36 -21.41 12.74
C SER A 176 0.92 -21.35 11.31
N ALA A 177 1.98 -20.57 11.09
CA ALA A 177 2.61 -20.44 9.77
C ALA A 177 3.11 -21.79 9.25
N ILE A 178 3.79 -22.58 10.09
CA ILE A 178 4.33 -23.90 9.70
C ILE A 178 3.21 -24.91 9.40
N SER A 179 2.04 -24.75 10.02
CA SER A 179 0.88 -25.63 9.80
C SER A 179 0.13 -25.38 8.48
N ILE A 180 0.46 -24.33 7.73
CA ILE A 180 -0.17 -24.04 6.43
C ILE A 180 0.16 -25.17 5.44
N ALA A 181 -0.86 -25.85 4.92
CA ALA A 181 -0.69 -27.02 4.06
C ALA A 181 0.09 -26.71 2.78
N ASP A 182 -0.32 -25.66 2.06
CA ASP A 182 0.33 -25.26 0.81
C ASP A 182 1.74 -24.70 1.06
N PRO A 183 2.80 -25.28 0.45
CA PRO A 183 4.18 -24.86 0.70
C PRO A 183 4.48 -23.40 0.30
N PHE A 184 3.82 -22.89 -0.73
CA PHE A 184 4.02 -21.51 -1.19
C PHE A 184 3.42 -20.51 -0.19
N PHE A 185 2.17 -20.72 0.23
CA PHE A 185 1.52 -19.89 1.25
C PHE A 185 2.21 -20.01 2.61
N ARG A 186 2.69 -21.20 2.97
CA ARG A 186 3.52 -21.42 4.17
C ARG A 186 4.79 -20.58 4.14
N THR A 187 5.52 -20.62 3.03
CA THR A 187 6.77 -19.85 2.86
C THR A 187 6.51 -18.36 2.97
N ARG A 188 5.45 -17.87 2.32
CA ARG A 188 5.05 -16.47 2.41
C ARG A 188 4.74 -16.05 3.84
N ALA A 189 3.95 -16.84 4.57
CA ALA A 189 3.61 -16.56 5.96
C ALA A 189 4.83 -16.55 6.88
N VAL A 190 5.76 -17.50 6.71
CA VAL A 190 7.02 -17.52 7.46
C VAL A 190 7.87 -16.29 7.13
N ALA A 191 7.95 -15.89 5.86
CA ALA A 191 8.71 -14.72 5.43
C ALA A 191 8.16 -13.41 6.02
N GLU A 192 6.84 -13.23 6.00
CA GLU A 192 6.18 -12.08 6.62
C GLU A 192 6.41 -12.05 8.13
N LEU A 193 6.26 -13.18 8.81
CA LEU A 193 6.46 -13.26 10.26
C LEU A 193 7.92 -13.01 10.66
N ALA A 194 8.89 -13.52 9.89
CA ALA A 194 10.31 -13.29 10.13
C ALA A 194 10.69 -11.80 10.12
N ILE A 195 10.05 -10.99 9.26
CA ILE A 195 10.23 -9.54 9.26
C ILE A 195 9.77 -8.97 10.62
N ILE A 196 8.62 -9.41 11.15
CA ILE A 196 8.11 -8.94 12.45
C ILE A 196 9.01 -9.41 13.60
N TYR A 197 9.56 -10.64 13.55
CA TYR A 197 10.59 -11.08 14.50
C TYR A 197 11.80 -10.14 14.48
N ALA A 198 12.28 -9.72 13.31
CA ALA A 198 13.41 -8.81 13.21
C ALA A 198 13.07 -7.38 13.69
N GLU A 199 11.86 -6.88 13.41
CA GLU A 199 11.33 -5.62 13.96
C GLU A 199 11.30 -5.65 15.50
N ALA A 200 10.98 -6.81 16.08
CA ALA A 200 10.98 -7.07 17.52
C ALA A 200 12.39 -7.26 18.13
N GLY A 201 13.45 -7.20 17.34
CA GLY A 201 14.84 -7.42 17.78
C GLY A 201 15.29 -8.89 17.75
N PHE A 202 14.43 -9.84 17.42
CA PHE A 202 14.74 -11.28 17.34
C PHE A 202 15.32 -11.68 15.97
N ARG A 203 16.38 -10.98 15.54
CA ARG A 203 16.95 -11.15 14.18
C ARG A 203 17.51 -12.54 13.91
N ASN A 204 18.08 -13.20 14.92
CA ASN A 204 18.62 -14.55 14.75
C ASN A 204 17.49 -15.58 14.54
N ASP A 205 16.41 -15.47 15.29
CA ASP A 205 15.22 -16.32 15.12
C ASP A 205 14.60 -16.10 13.74
N ALA A 206 14.47 -14.84 13.31
CA ALA A 206 14.01 -14.49 11.98
C ALA A 206 14.86 -15.14 10.88
N SER A 207 16.19 -15.04 10.99
CA SER A 207 17.11 -15.66 10.01
C SER A 207 16.96 -17.17 9.99
N ALA A 208 16.93 -17.83 11.15
CA ALA A 208 16.81 -19.27 11.24
C ALA A 208 15.50 -19.79 10.62
N MET A 209 14.39 -19.06 10.84
CA MET A 209 13.10 -19.37 10.22
C MET A 209 13.16 -19.29 8.69
N LEU A 210 13.76 -18.23 8.15
CA LEU A 210 13.92 -18.05 6.69
C LEU A 210 14.83 -19.11 6.08
N GLU A 211 15.95 -19.42 6.74
CA GLU A 211 16.87 -20.48 6.30
C GLU A 211 16.18 -21.84 6.29
N GLN A 212 15.35 -22.13 7.30
CA GLN A 212 14.55 -23.35 7.34
C GLN A 212 13.49 -23.37 6.25
N ALA A 213 12.78 -22.26 6.01
CA ALA A 213 11.78 -22.17 4.94
C ALA A 213 12.39 -22.33 3.55
N ALA A 214 13.63 -21.87 3.34
CA ALA A 214 14.32 -22.02 2.07
C ALA A 214 14.72 -23.46 1.74
N LYS A 215 14.91 -24.32 2.78
CA LYS A 215 15.34 -25.71 2.59
C LYS A 215 14.28 -26.50 1.85
N GLY A 216 14.69 -27.16 0.76
CA GLY A 216 13.82 -28.03 -0.02
C GLY A 216 12.91 -27.33 -1.02
N ILE A 217 13.01 -25.99 -1.17
CA ILE A 217 12.32 -25.29 -2.25
C ILE A 217 13.01 -25.61 -3.58
N ASP A 218 12.27 -26.20 -4.53
CA ASP A 218 12.71 -26.28 -5.93
C ASP A 218 12.54 -24.92 -6.61
N GLY A 219 13.62 -24.13 -6.60
CA GLY A 219 13.65 -22.81 -7.22
C GLY A 219 13.57 -22.80 -8.75
N LYS A 220 13.66 -23.96 -9.42
CA LYS A 220 13.74 -24.05 -10.89
C LYS A 220 12.39 -23.90 -11.58
N LYS A 221 11.29 -24.02 -10.83
CA LYS A 221 9.92 -23.98 -11.36
C LYS A 221 9.02 -23.10 -10.50
N MET A 222 7.89 -22.69 -11.07
CA MET A 222 6.81 -22.11 -10.30
C MET A 222 6.09 -23.20 -9.47
N PRO A 223 5.65 -22.90 -8.23
CA PRO A 223 5.76 -21.61 -7.53
C PRO A 223 7.06 -21.43 -6.71
N GLY A 224 7.98 -22.40 -6.73
CA GLY A 224 9.20 -22.37 -5.91
C GLY A 224 10.13 -21.18 -6.19
N SER A 225 10.23 -20.76 -7.45
CA SER A 225 10.95 -19.52 -7.81
C SER A 225 10.39 -18.28 -7.08
N LEU A 226 9.06 -18.09 -7.06
CA LEU A 226 8.43 -16.98 -6.33
C LEU A 226 8.63 -17.10 -4.82
N ALA A 227 8.60 -18.33 -4.28
CA ALA A 227 8.87 -18.58 -2.88
C ALA A 227 10.29 -18.13 -2.48
N LEU A 228 11.30 -18.41 -3.32
CA LEU A 228 12.66 -17.87 -3.13
C LEU A 228 12.70 -16.34 -3.21
N GLY A 229 11.91 -15.73 -4.09
CA GLY A 229 11.76 -14.27 -4.14
C GLY A 229 11.25 -13.67 -2.82
N TYR A 230 10.22 -14.28 -2.21
CA TYR A 230 9.70 -13.84 -0.91
C TYR A 230 10.74 -13.98 0.21
N ILE A 231 11.48 -15.10 0.25
CA ILE A 231 12.53 -15.31 1.24
C ILE A 231 13.70 -14.34 1.02
N SER A 232 14.11 -14.12 -0.23
CA SER A 232 15.14 -13.15 -0.59
C SER A 232 14.79 -11.75 -0.09
N ARG A 233 13.55 -11.30 -0.35
CA ARG A 233 13.04 -10.02 0.17
C ARG A 233 13.13 -9.96 1.69
N ALA A 234 12.66 -11.00 2.38
CA ALA A 234 12.71 -11.05 3.84
C ALA A 234 14.13 -10.99 4.39
N PHE A 235 15.09 -11.72 3.80
CA PHE A 235 16.51 -11.60 4.17
C PHE A 235 17.04 -10.17 3.99
N GLY A 236 16.65 -9.48 2.91
CA GLY A 236 17.01 -8.08 2.70
C GLY A 236 16.48 -7.17 3.82
N GLU A 237 15.19 -7.30 4.14
CA GLU A 237 14.54 -6.49 5.18
C GLU A 237 15.11 -6.72 6.59
N ILE A 238 15.53 -7.95 6.91
CA ILE A 238 16.17 -8.24 8.21
C ILE A 238 17.67 -7.90 8.27
N GLY A 239 18.22 -7.28 7.22
CA GLY A 239 19.62 -6.83 7.18
C GLY A 239 20.63 -7.92 6.79
N ARG A 240 20.24 -8.88 5.93
CA ARG A 240 21.08 -9.99 5.46
C ARG A 240 21.26 -9.92 3.94
N PRO A 241 21.90 -8.87 3.40
CA PRO A 241 21.92 -8.58 1.97
C PRO A 241 22.59 -9.67 1.12
N ALA A 242 23.71 -10.24 1.60
CA ALA A 242 24.40 -11.31 0.89
C ALA A 242 23.54 -12.58 0.78
N THR A 243 22.85 -12.94 1.87
CA THR A 243 21.92 -14.09 1.88
C THR A 243 20.72 -13.81 0.98
N ALA A 244 20.15 -12.60 1.03
CA ALA A 244 19.07 -12.19 0.13
C ALA A 244 19.44 -12.38 -1.35
N LEU A 245 20.63 -11.90 -1.73
CA LEU A 245 21.13 -12.03 -3.10
C LEU A 245 21.34 -13.49 -3.51
N ALA A 246 21.95 -14.29 -2.64
CA ALA A 246 22.18 -15.72 -2.90
C ALA A 246 20.86 -16.50 -3.04
N THR A 247 19.86 -16.20 -2.21
CA THR A 247 18.52 -16.83 -2.29
C THR A 247 17.83 -16.51 -3.61
N ALA A 248 17.87 -15.24 -4.07
CA ALA A 248 17.29 -14.88 -5.36
C ALA A 248 18.04 -15.53 -6.54
N ALA A 249 19.36 -15.63 -6.47
CA ALA A 249 20.18 -16.25 -7.51
C ALA A 249 19.93 -17.75 -7.68
N ALA A 250 19.34 -18.43 -6.68
CA ALA A 250 18.95 -19.83 -6.78
C ALA A 250 17.70 -20.05 -7.68
N SER A 251 17.03 -18.99 -8.11
CA SER A 251 15.97 -19.01 -9.11
C SER A 251 16.51 -18.66 -10.51
N PRO A 252 16.11 -19.37 -11.59
CA PRO A 252 16.45 -19.00 -12.96
C PRO A 252 15.60 -17.83 -13.48
N GLU A 253 14.50 -17.48 -12.81
CA GLU A 253 13.60 -16.40 -13.24
C GLU A 253 14.30 -15.03 -13.11
N ARG A 254 14.50 -14.37 -14.25
CA ARG A 254 15.16 -13.06 -14.34
C ARG A 254 14.52 -12.02 -13.43
N ARG A 255 13.19 -12.01 -13.33
CA ARG A 255 12.46 -11.09 -12.45
C ARG A 255 12.85 -11.28 -10.98
N VAL A 256 12.95 -12.53 -10.52
CA VAL A 256 13.35 -12.84 -9.13
C VAL A 256 14.80 -12.42 -8.89
N GLN A 257 15.69 -12.60 -9.87
CA GLN A 257 17.07 -12.15 -9.78
C GLN A 257 17.17 -10.62 -9.71
N PHE A 258 16.41 -9.90 -10.56
CA PHE A 258 16.32 -8.45 -10.54
C PHE A 258 15.81 -7.93 -9.19
N ASP A 259 14.70 -8.47 -8.69
CA ASP A 259 14.15 -8.10 -7.39
C ASP A 259 15.13 -8.40 -6.25
N GLY A 260 15.87 -9.52 -6.33
CA GLY A 260 16.93 -9.87 -5.40
C GLY A 260 18.07 -8.85 -5.35
N LEU A 261 18.49 -8.31 -6.51
CA LEU A 261 19.48 -7.23 -6.58
C LEU A 261 18.98 -5.98 -5.87
N LEU A 262 17.73 -5.57 -6.15
CA LEU A 262 17.11 -4.40 -5.51
C LEU A 262 16.98 -4.57 -3.99
N ASN A 263 16.52 -5.73 -3.52
CA ASN A 263 16.35 -6.01 -2.10
C ASN A 263 17.70 -6.02 -1.36
N ALA A 264 18.73 -6.64 -1.95
CA ALA A 264 20.07 -6.66 -1.39
C ALA A 264 20.71 -5.26 -1.41
N ALA A 265 20.52 -4.47 -2.47
CA ALA A 265 21.00 -3.09 -2.55
C ALA A 265 20.37 -2.21 -1.46
N ALA A 266 19.05 -2.25 -1.30
CA ALA A 266 18.34 -1.53 -0.25
C ALA A 266 18.83 -1.93 1.15
N SER A 267 19.10 -3.22 1.36
CA SER A 267 19.64 -3.73 2.62
C SER A 267 21.08 -3.26 2.88
N TYR A 268 21.97 -3.30 1.90
CA TYR A 268 23.32 -2.72 2.01
C TYR A 268 23.28 -1.22 2.31
N ALA A 269 22.38 -0.48 1.65
CA ALA A 269 22.20 0.95 1.90
C ALA A 269 21.74 1.23 3.35
N LYS A 270 20.77 0.47 3.87
CA LYS A 270 20.32 0.56 5.28
C LYS A 270 21.46 0.27 6.27
N LEU A 271 22.43 -0.56 5.88
CA LEU A 271 23.63 -0.89 6.67
C LEU A 271 24.80 0.09 6.45
N GLY A 272 24.61 1.16 5.67
CA GLY A 272 25.63 2.16 5.38
C GLY A 272 26.68 1.75 4.34
N SER A 273 26.51 0.61 3.67
CA SER A 273 27.40 0.11 2.61
C SER A 273 26.97 0.64 1.23
N THR A 274 27.05 1.96 1.04
CA THR A 274 26.58 2.66 -0.17
C THR A 274 27.23 2.13 -1.44
N ASP A 275 28.54 1.90 -1.47
CA ASP A 275 29.25 1.39 -2.65
C ASP A 275 28.71 0.03 -3.11
N SER A 276 28.43 -0.87 -2.16
CA SER A 276 27.84 -2.18 -2.45
C SER A 276 26.41 -2.04 -2.97
N ALA A 277 25.64 -1.10 -2.41
CA ALA A 277 24.29 -0.82 -2.90
C ALA A 277 24.32 -0.29 -4.35
N VAL A 278 25.19 0.68 -4.64
CA VAL A 278 25.37 1.25 -5.99
C VAL A 278 25.81 0.18 -6.99
N ALA A 279 26.78 -0.68 -6.62
CA ALA A 279 27.24 -1.75 -7.49
C ALA A 279 26.10 -2.72 -7.88
N LEU A 280 25.26 -3.12 -6.92
CA LEU A 280 24.11 -3.97 -7.19
C LEU A 280 23.02 -3.25 -8.01
N LEU A 281 22.82 -1.95 -7.78
CA LEU A 281 21.87 -1.13 -8.54
C LEU A 281 22.31 -0.97 -10.00
N ASN A 282 23.60 -0.77 -10.25
CA ASN A 282 24.13 -0.75 -11.62
C ASN A 282 23.93 -2.10 -12.33
N LYS A 283 24.20 -3.20 -11.63
CA LYS A 283 23.92 -4.55 -12.15
C LYS A 283 22.42 -4.75 -12.43
N ALA A 284 21.54 -4.23 -11.57
CA ALA A 284 20.09 -4.28 -11.81
C ALA A 284 19.69 -3.44 -13.05
N ALA A 285 20.29 -2.26 -13.25
CA ALA A 285 20.06 -1.45 -14.45
C ALA A 285 20.52 -2.15 -15.74
N GLU A 286 21.60 -2.92 -15.69
CA GLU A 286 22.06 -3.75 -16.81
C GLU A 286 21.07 -4.89 -17.11
N VAL A 287 20.57 -5.57 -16.08
CA VAL A 287 19.52 -6.60 -16.23
C VAL A 287 18.28 -6.00 -16.88
N ALA A 288 17.81 -4.84 -16.40
CA ALA A 288 16.69 -4.13 -17.01
C ALA A 288 16.97 -3.75 -18.47
N ALA A 289 18.18 -3.26 -18.77
CA ALA A 289 18.58 -2.89 -20.13
C ALA A 289 18.59 -4.07 -21.11
N SER A 290 18.81 -5.30 -20.62
CA SER A 290 18.80 -6.52 -21.43
C SER A 290 17.41 -6.97 -21.87
N GLU A 291 16.34 -6.36 -21.34
CA GLU A 291 14.97 -6.63 -21.76
C GLU A 291 14.70 -6.05 -23.16
N SER A 292 14.08 -6.86 -24.03
CA SER A 292 13.81 -6.48 -25.43
C SER A 292 12.71 -5.43 -25.52
N GLU A 293 11.64 -5.60 -24.73
CA GLU A 293 10.46 -4.75 -24.75
C GLU A 293 10.64 -3.54 -23.83
N TRP A 294 10.30 -2.35 -24.34
CA TRP A 294 10.33 -1.11 -23.55
C TRP A 294 9.53 -1.23 -22.27
N HIS A 295 8.34 -1.82 -22.35
CA HIS A 295 7.43 -1.99 -21.22
C HIS A 295 8.02 -2.88 -20.11
N SER A 296 8.98 -3.77 -20.42
CA SER A 296 9.72 -4.55 -19.43
C SER A 296 10.95 -3.79 -18.91
N ARG A 297 11.63 -3.03 -19.78
CA ARG A 297 12.85 -2.29 -19.46
C ARG A 297 12.61 -1.08 -18.56
N ALA A 298 11.63 -0.25 -18.89
CA ALA A 298 11.43 1.05 -18.26
C ALA A 298 11.11 0.97 -16.76
N PRO A 299 10.20 0.09 -16.28
CA PRO A 299 9.94 -0.05 -14.84
C PRO A 299 11.19 -0.44 -14.04
N GLY A 300 12.06 -1.28 -14.63
CA GLY A 300 13.32 -1.66 -14.01
C GLY A 300 14.27 -0.47 -13.83
N TRP A 301 14.42 0.37 -14.86
CA TRP A 301 15.20 1.61 -14.76
C TRP A 301 14.62 2.62 -13.79
N VAL A 302 13.29 2.78 -13.76
CA VAL A 302 12.61 3.65 -12.79
C VAL A 302 12.91 3.19 -11.35
N ALA A 303 12.78 1.88 -11.07
CA ALA A 303 13.08 1.33 -9.76
C ALA A 303 14.53 1.58 -9.34
N VAL A 304 15.50 1.37 -10.24
CA VAL A 304 16.91 1.62 -9.98
C VAL A 304 17.19 3.10 -9.73
N ALA A 305 16.69 4.00 -10.58
CA ALA A 305 16.90 5.44 -10.44
C ALA A 305 16.33 5.96 -9.11
N LYS A 306 15.13 5.49 -8.71
CA LYS A 306 14.51 5.86 -7.42
C LYS A 306 15.35 5.38 -6.23
N GLN A 307 15.89 4.16 -6.27
CA GLN A 307 16.75 3.67 -5.18
C GLN A 307 18.07 4.43 -5.10
N LEU A 308 18.72 4.68 -6.25
CA LEU A 308 19.95 5.50 -6.32
C LEU A 308 19.71 6.91 -5.75
N ALA A 309 18.60 7.55 -6.14
CA ALA A 309 18.20 8.85 -5.58
C ALA A 309 17.93 8.78 -4.07
N GLY A 310 17.27 7.71 -3.60
CA GLY A 310 16.98 7.49 -2.18
C GLY A 310 18.24 7.38 -1.31
N ILE A 311 19.32 6.82 -1.85
CA ILE A 311 20.64 6.76 -1.18
C ILE A 311 21.53 7.97 -1.48
N LYS A 312 20.96 9.01 -2.10
CA LYS A 312 21.61 10.29 -2.47
C LYS A 312 22.74 10.15 -3.50
N GLU A 313 22.71 9.09 -4.30
CA GLU A 313 23.63 8.85 -5.41
C GLU A 313 23.07 9.48 -6.69
N TRP A 314 23.08 10.81 -6.71
CA TRP A 314 22.40 11.63 -7.72
C TRP A 314 22.95 11.43 -9.12
N LYS A 315 24.28 11.29 -9.27
CA LYS A 315 24.91 11.17 -10.57
C LYS A 315 24.53 9.85 -11.27
N PRO A 316 24.71 8.67 -10.64
CA PRO A 316 24.21 7.42 -11.20
C PRO A 316 22.69 7.45 -11.48
N ALA A 317 21.89 8.02 -10.58
CA ALA A 317 20.45 8.15 -10.78
C ALA A 317 20.10 8.99 -12.02
N MET A 318 20.81 10.10 -12.23
CA MET A 318 20.65 10.97 -13.40
C MET A 318 21.05 10.27 -14.70
N GLU A 319 22.10 9.45 -14.67
CA GLU A 319 22.51 8.66 -15.84
C GLU A 319 21.44 7.64 -16.26
N VAL A 320 20.77 7.00 -15.29
CA VAL A 320 19.64 6.10 -15.56
C VAL A 320 18.42 6.88 -16.09
N LEU A 321 18.11 8.05 -15.51
CA LEU A 321 17.05 8.92 -16.01
C LEU A 321 17.30 9.34 -17.47
N LYS A 322 18.53 9.70 -17.81
CA LYS A 322 18.89 10.09 -19.18
C LYS A 322 18.63 8.96 -20.18
N LYS A 323 19.01 7.72 -19.83
CA LYS A 323 18.72 6.53 -20.64
C LYS A 323 17.22 6.31 -20.82
N LEU A 324 16.43 6.53 -19.76
CA LEU A 324 14.97 6.45 -19.80
C LEU A 324 14.37 7.51 -20.74
N GLN A 325 14.86 8.76 -20.68
CA GLN A 325 14.41 9.85 -21.56
C GLN A 325 14.77 9.57 -23.03
N GLU A 326 16.00 9.18 -23.32
CA GLU A 326 16.47 8.88 -24.67
C GLU A 326 15.67 7.73 -25.31
N GLY A 327 15.41 6.65 -24.56
CA GLY A 327 14.62 5.52 -25.04
C GLY A 327 13.14 5.83 -25.25
N SER A 328 12.62 6.88 -24.61
CA SER A 328 11.20 7.25 -24.71
C SER A 328 10.82 7.99 -26.00
N ASN A 329 11.78 8.66 -26.63
CA ASN A 329 11.53 9.56 -27.77
C ASN A 329 11.04 8.83 -29.03
N THR A 330 11.31 7.54 -29.15
CA THR A 330 10.99 6.73 -30.34
C THR A 330 9.74 5.86 -30.17
N LEU A 331 9.02 6.02 -29.06
CA LEU A 331 7.89 5.15 -28.70
C LEU A 331 6.58 5.57 -29.35
N ALA A 332 5.68 4.59 -29.51
CA ALA A 332 4.28 4.85 -29.84
C ALA A 332 3.57 5.61 -28.68
N PRO A 333 2.48 6.35 -28.95
CA PRO A 333 1.85 7.23 -27.95
C PRO A 333 1.48 6.57 -26.61
N ALA A 334 0.98 5.32 -26.63
CA ALA A 334 0.65 4.59 -25.40
C ALA A 334 1.90 4.31 -24.54
N ALA A 335 3.01 3.92 -25.18
CA ALA A 335 4.27 3.69 -24.49
C ALA A 335 4.98 4.99 -24.08
N GLN A 336 4.68 6.12 -24.75
CA GLN A 336 5.13 7.45 -24.31
C GLN A 336 4.49 7.87 -22.99
N PHE A 337 3.22 7.53 -22.74
CA PHE A 337 2.58 7.79 -21.46
C PHE A 337 3.24 7.03 -20.31
N ASP A 338 3.44 5.72 -20.46
CA ASP A 338 4.14 4.91 -19.45
C ASP A 338 5.54 5.45 -19.16
N ALA A 339 6.27 5.83 -20.22
CA ALA A 339 7.58 6.45 -20.10
C ALA A 339 7.51 7.81 -19.38
N ALA A 340 6.55 8.66 -19.72
CA ALA A 340 6.37 9.98 -19.10
C ALA A 340 6.07 9.86 -17.60
N VAL A 341 5.27 8.88 -17.19
CA VAL A 341 5.00 8.58 -15.78
C VAL A 341 6.28 8.14 -15.06
N GLY A 342 7.03 7.20 -15.64
CA GLY A 342 8.31 6.76 -15.08
C GLY A 342 9.33 7.89 -14.96
N ILE A 343 9.44 8.74 -15.97
CA ILE A 343 10.30 9.94 -15.97
C ILE A 343 9.86 10.91 -14.89
N ALA A 344 8.55 11.18 -14.76
CA ALA A 344 8.00 12.03 -13.71
C ALA A 344 8.34 11.52 -12.31
N GLU A 345 8.16 10.22 -12.03
CA GLU A 345 8.53 9.62 -10.75
C GLU A 345 10.04 9.73 -10.45
N CYS A 346 10.88 9.52 -11.47
CA CYS A 346 12.34 9.66 -11.33
C CYS A 346 12.74 11.11 -11.01
N LEU A 347 12.14 12.09 -11.70
CA LEU A 347 12.40 13.51 -11.47
C LEU A 347 11.98 13.95 -10.06
N VAL A 348 10.86 13.43 -9.57
CA VAL A 348 10.40 13.62 -8.20
C VAL A 348 11.41 13.02 -7.21
N ALA A 349 11.84 11.77 -7.42
CA ALA A 349 12.83 11.12 -6.55
C ALA A 349 14.18 11.86 -6.52
N LEU A 350 14.59 12.43 -7.66
CA LEU A 350 15.79 13.27 -7.81
C LEU A 350 15.62 14.70 -7.26
N ARG A 351 14.43 15.07 -6.79
CA ARG A 351 14.09 16.40 -6.26
C ARG A 351 14.28 17.53 -7.28
N LEU A 352 14.04 17.25 -8.56
CA LEU A 352 14.12 18.22 -9.65
C LEU A 352 12.77 18.89 -9.89
N SER A 353 12.30 19.66 -8.91
CA SER A 353 10.91 20.13 -8.83
C SER A 353 10.38 20.82 -10.09
N SER A 354 11.15 21.71 -10.73
CA SER A 354 10.70 22.38 -11.96
C SER A 354 10.55 21.42 -13.15
N GLN A 355 11.45 20.43 -13.26
CA GLN A 355 11.38 19.42 -14.33
C GLN A 355 10.25 18.42 -14.05
N ALA A 356 10.09 18.00 -12.80
CA ALA A 356 8.96 17.19 -12.37
C ALA A 356 7.64 17.90 -12.66
N ASP A 357 7.50 19.20 -12.35
CA ASP A 357 6.29 19.95 -12.69
C ASP A 357 5.96 19.89 -14.19
N SER A 358 6.97 20.12 -15.06
CA SER A 358 6.80 19.96 -16.50
C SER A 358 6.46 18.52 -16.91
N ALA A 359 7.03 17.51 -16.25
CA ALA A 359 6.74 16.10 -16.54
C ALA A 359 5.31 15.73 -16.14
N SER A 360 4.78 16.28 -15.03
CA SER A 360 3.36 16.10 -14.65
C SER A 360 2.40 16.59 -15.74
N ALA A 361 2.72 17.74 -16.37
CA ALA A 361 1.93 18.26 -17.48
C ALA A 361 2.03 17.36 -18.74
N GLN A 362 3.18 16.74 -18.98
CA GLN A 362 3.35 15.76 -20.06
C GLN A 362 2.53 14.49 -19.82
N VAL A 363 2.48 13.97 -18.58
CA VAL A 363 1.64 12.83 -18.19
C VAL A 363 0.17 13.12 -18.53
N ILE A 364 -0.34 14.29 -18.13
CA ILE A 364 -1.71 14.72 -18.45
C ILE A 364 -1.91 14.77 -19.97
N ARG A 365 -1.01 15.44 -20.70
CA ARG A 365 -1.10 15.58 -22.16
C ARG A 365 -1.13 14.23 -22.88
N PHE A 366 -0.25 13.30 -22.52
CA PHE A 366 -0.21 11.99 -23.17
C PHE A 366 -1.46 11.15 -22.86
N SER A 367 -1.98 11.24 -21.64
CA SER A 367 -3.21 10.53 -21.26
C SER A 367 -4.45 11.04 -22.01
N GLN A 368 -4.50 12.33 -22.39
CA GLN A 368 -5.62 12.88 -23.18
C GLN A 368 -5.74 12.25 -24.58
N GLY A 369 -4.64 11.70 -25.11
CA GLY A 369 -4.65 10.95 -26.37
C GLY A 369 -5.26 9.55 -26.25
N MET A 370 -5.63 9.11 -25.05
CA MET A 370 -6.22 7.80 -24.79
C MET A 370 -7.74 7.92 -24.69
N SER A 371 -8.45 7.26 -25.60
CA SER A 371 -9.92 7.33 -25.65
C SER A 371 -10.61 5.97 -25.54
N ASP A 372 -9.87 4.86 -25.49
CA ASP A 372 -10.46 3.53 -25.29
C ASP A 372 -10.98 3.43 -23.84
N PRO A 373 -12.31 3.32 -23.62
CA PRO A 373 -12.87 3.27 -22.28
C PRO A 373 -12.29 2.14 -21.43
N ASN A 374 -11.92 1.00 -22.04
CA ASN A 374 -11.40 -0.15 -21.30
C ASN A 374 -9.98 0.07 -20.77
N VAL A 375 -9.27 1.10 -21.26
CA VAL A 375 -7.91 1.43 -20.83
C VAL A 375 -7.91 2.61 -19.85
N LEU A 376 -8.96 3.42 -19.83
CA LEU A 376 -9.04 4.62 -18.97
C LEU A 376 -8.89 4.29 -17.47
N GLY A 377 -9.43 3.15 -17.00
CA GLY A 377 -9.24 2.73 -15.60
C GLY A 377 -7.77 2.52 -15.25
N VAL A 378 -7.00 1.86 -16.13
CA VAL A 378 -5.56 1.65 -15.95
C VAL A 378 -4.81 2.98 -16.01
N VAL A 379 -5.16 3.84 -16.96
CA VAL A 379 -4.54 5.18 -17.11
C VAL A 379 -4.73 6.02 -15.85
N ALA A 380 -5.96 6.07 -15.34
CA ALA A 380 -6.26 6.79 -14.10
C ALA A 380 -5.51 6.19 -12.89
N ALA A 381 -5.41 4.86 -12.78
CA ALA A 381 -4.63 4.22 -11.73
C ALA A 381 -3.13 4.57 -11.82
N THR A 382 -2.57 4.60 -13.04
CA THR A 382 -1.18 4.99 -13.26
C THR A 382 -0.93 6.46 -12.93
N ILE A 383 -1.84 7.37 -13.29
CA ILE A 383 -1.76 8.80 -12.91
C ILE A 383 -1.87 8.96 -11.39
N THR A 384 -2.77 8.22 -10.73
CA THR A 384 -2.95 8.25 -9.27
C THR A 384 -1.66 7.86 -8.56
N ALA A 385 -1.04 6.76 -8.97
CA ALA A 385 0.25 6.34 -8.42
C ALA A 385 1.37 7.36 -8.63
N ALA A 386 1.40 8.03 -9.78
CA ALA A 386 2.34 9.13 -10.01
C ALA A 386 2.06 10.28 -9.03
N ALA A 387 0.79 10.67 -8.87
CA ALA A 387 0.38 11.75 -7.98
C ALA A 387 0.76 11.52 -6.52
N GLU A 388 0.64 10.29 -6.03
CA GLU A 388 1.13 9.88 -4.70
C GLU A 388 2.60 10.24 -4.51
N ALA A 389 3.46 9.95 -5.50
CA ALA A 389 4.88 10.27 -5.44
C ALA A 389 5.14 11.78 -5.31
N TYR A 390 4.35 12.61 -6.01
CA TYR A 390 4.43 14.07 -5.90
C TYR A 390 4.00 14.54 -4.50
N ILE A 391 2.90 14.02 -3.98
CA ILE A 391 2.37 14.38 -2.65
C ILE A 391 3.37 14.00 -1.56
N ASP A 392 3.88 12.77 -1.59
CA ASP A 392 4.85 12.25 -0.61
C ASP A 392 6.18 13.03 -0.64
N SER A 393 6.50 13.67 -1.77
CA SER A 393 7.70 14.50 -1.93
C SER A 393 7.46 16.00 -1.65
N GLY A 394 6.28 16.36 -1.15
CA GLY A 394 5.89 17.75 -0.84
C GLY A 394 5.52 18.61 -2.06
N MET A 395 5.45 18.01 -3.26
CA MET A 395 4.99 18.68 -4.49
C MET A 395 3.46 18.62 -4.61
N THR A 396 2.78 19.01 -3.53
CA THR A 396 1.34 18.78 -3.33
C THR A 396 0.47 19.40 -4.42
N ALA A 397 0.81 20.61 -4.91
CA ALA A 397 0.03 21.27 -5.96
C ALA A 397 0.01 20.46 -7.27
N SER A 398 1.17 19.94 -7.71
CA SER A 398 1.27 19.13 -8.92
C SER A 398 0.63 17.76 -8.72
N GLY A 399 0.76 17.18 -7.52
CA GLY A 399 0.06 15.95 -7.14
C GLY A 399 -1.46 16.10 -7.17
N ILE A 400 -2.02 17.19 -6.62
CA ILE A 400 -3.45 17.49 -6.68
C ILE A 400 -3.93 17.61 -8.13
N ARG A 401 -3.20 18.33 -8.99
CA ARG A 401 -3.57 18.43 -10.42
C ARG A 401 -3.61 17.07 -11.11
N LEU A 402 -2.68 16.18 -10.80
CA LEU A 402 -2.69 14.81 -11.32
C LEU A 402 -3.90 14.03 -10.78
N LEU A 403 -4.25 14.15 -9.49
CA LEU A 403 -5.43 13.49 -8.92
C LEU A 403 -6.75 14.02 -9.49
N ASP A 404 -6.88 15.32 -9.73
CA ASP A 404 -8.07 15.90 -10.37
C ASP A 404 -8.25 15.35 -11.79
N HIS A 405 -7.14 15.24 -12.53
CA HIS A 405 -7.14 14.63 -13.85
C HIS A 405 -7.45 13.12 -13.79
N ALA A 406 -6.85 12.39 -12.85
CA ALA A 406 -7.12 10.97 -12.62
C ALA A 406 -8.60 10.72 -12.28
N ALA A 407 -9.21 11.58 -11.45
CA ALA A 407 -10.64 11.49 -11.12
C ALA A 407 -11.51 11.65 -12.37
N THR A 408 -11.15 12.58 -13.27
CA THR A 408 -11.86 12.82 -14.53
C THR A 408 -11.75 11.61 -15.47
N VAL A 409 -10.54 11.04 -15.60
CA VAL A 409 -10.28 9.86 -16.43
C VAL A 409 -10.99 8.62 -15.86
N ALA A 410 -10.91 8.39 -14.54
CA ALA A 410 -11.61 7.30 -13.86
C ALA A 410 -13.12 7.42 -14.01
N GLY A 411 -13.66 8.64 -13.86
CA GLY A 411 -15.07 8.94 -14.06
C GLY A 411 -15.60 8.54 -15.43
N SER A 412 -14.74 8.64 -16.45
CA SER A 412 -15.04 8.29 -17.85
C SER A 412 -14.81 6.81 -18.21
N SER A 413 -14.25 6.02 -17.28
CA SER A 413 -14.08 4.57 -17.48
C SER A 413 -15.41 3.82 -17.26
N PRO A 414 -15.57 2.60 -17.81
CA PRO A 414 -16.76 1.77 -17.60
C PRO A 414 -17.10 1.57 -16.12
N ALA A 415 -18.38 1.64 -15.81
CA ALA A 415 -18.87 1.36 -14.46
C ALA A 415 -18.52 -0.09 -14.05
N GLY A 416 -18.01 -0.25 -12.83
CA GLY A 416 -17.60 -1.54 -12.30
C GLY A 416 -16.82 -1.41 -11.00
N ALA A 417 -16.58 -2.53 -10.32
CA ALA A 417 -15.91 -2.56 -9.03
C ALA A 417 -14.50 -1.94 -9.07
N GLU A 418 -13.77 -2.11 -10.19
CA GLU A 418 -12.44 -1.52 -10.37
C GLU A 418 -12.47 0.01 -10.42
N ARG A 419 -13.43 0.59 -11.16
CA ARG A 419 -13.65 2.04 -11.20
C ARG A 419 -14.02 2.60 -9.84
N GLU A 420 -14.93 1.94 -9.13
CA GLU A 420 -15.38 2.35 -7.79
C GLU A 420 -14.22 2.33 -6.79
N SER A 421 -13.44 1.26 -6.77
CA SER A 421 -12.25 1.17 -5.91
C SER A 421 -11.23 2.25 -6.24
N LEU A 422 -11.02 2.57 -7.52
CA LEU A 422 -10.09 3.61 -7.94
C LEU A 422 -10.56 5.00 -7.55
N LEU A 423 -11.84 5.33 -7.74
CA LEU A 423 -12.41 6.61 -7.32
C LEU A 423 -12.37 6.78 -5.79
N ALA A 424 -12.57 5.71 -5.02
CA ALA A 424 -12.42 5.73 -3.58
C ALA A 424 -10.96 6.00 -3.16
N GLN A 425 -9.99 5.38 -3.84
CA GLN A 425 -8.56 5.64 -3.63
C GLN A 425 -8.20 7.10 -3.96
N ILE A 426 -8.63 7.60 -5.12
CA ILE A 426 -8.41 8.99 -5.52
C ILE A 426 -9.02 9.94 -4.47
N SER A 427 -10.23 9.66 -3.98
CA SER A 427 -10.88 10.43 -2.93
C SER A 427 -10.05 10.47 -1.63
N TYR A 428 -9.48 9.34 -1.22
CA TYR A 428 -8.57 9.29 -0.08
C TYR A 428 -7.29 10.10 -0.32
N ASP A 429 -6.63 9.93 -1.47
CA ASP A 429 -5.38 10.65 -1.77
C ASP A 429 -5.58 12.16 -1.90
N GLN A 430 -6.72 12.58 -2.43
CA GLN A 430 -7.17 13.97 -2.44
C GLN A 430 -7.29 14.52 -1.00
N ALA A 431 -7.95 13.79 -0.10
CA ALA A 431 -8.12 14.21 1.29
C ALA A 431 -6.79 14.24 2.05
N ARG A 432 -5.92 13.24 1.83
CA ARG A 432 -4.55 13.17 2.38
C ARG A 432 -3.68 14.34 1.92
N ALA A 433 -3.87 14.81 0.69
CA ALA A 433 -3.22 16.00 0.16
C ALA A 433 -3.84 17.32 0.68
N GLY A 434 -4.89 17.26 1.52
CA GLY A 434 -5.65 18.41 2.01
C GLY A 434 -6.67 18.98 1.02
N ASN A 435 -6.84 18.37 -0.16
CA ASN A 435 -7.84 18.78 -1.15
C ASN A 435 -9.20 18.11 -0.89
N PHE A 436 -9.87 18.55 0.17
CA PHE A 436 -11.16 17.97 0.56
C PHE A 436 -12.27 18.21 -0.46
N THR A 437 -12.23 19.31 -1.22
CA THR A 437 -13.20 19.60 -2.27
C THR A 437 -13.15 18.55 -3.38
N GLY A 438 -11.96 18.27 -3.89
CA GLY A 438 -11.82 17.25 -4.93
C GLY A 438 -11.97 15.82 -4.37
N ALA A 439 -11.65 15.58 -3.09
CA ALA A 439 -11.96 14.32 -2.41
C ALA A 439 -13.47 14.02 -2.42
N ILE A 440 -14.29 15.03 -2.09
CA ILE A 440 -15.75 14.93 -2.13
C ILE A 440 -16.25 14.78 -3.57
N ALA A 441 -15.65 15.48 -4.53
CA ALA A 441 -16.02 15.35 -5.94
C ALA A 441 -15.75 13.93 -6.49
N ALA A 442 -14.64 13.30 -6.11
CA ALA A 442 -14.36 11.90 -6.45
C ALA A 442 -15.34 10.95 -5.75
N TYR A 443 -15.64 11.18 -4.47
CA TYR A 443 -16.65 10.42 -3.72
C TYR A 443 -18.03 10.46 -4.36
N GLN A 444 -18.47 11.62 -4.88
CA GLN A 444 -19.78 11.79 -5.50
C GLN A 444 -19.97 10.96 -6.78
N GLN A 445 -18.88 10.47 -7.39
CA GLN A 445 -18.94 9.61 -8.57
C GLN A 445 -19.09 8.12 -8.22
N LEU A 446 -19.02 7.77 -6.94
CA LEU A 446 -19.19 6.41 -6.43
C LEU A 446 -20.67 6.04 -6.35
N ALA A 447 -21.00 4.83 -6.79
CA ALA A 447 -22.34 4.26 -6.70
C ALA A 447 -22.45 3.23 -5.57
N GLN A 448 -21.40 2.43 -5.33
CA GLN A 448 -21.49 1.28 -4.43
C GLN A 448 -21.44 1.72 -2.95
N PRO A 449 -22.38 1.26 -2.10
CA PRO A 449 -22.45 1.69 -0.70
C PRO A 449 -21.16 1.41 0.09
N ARG A 450 -20.50 0.28 -0.19
CA ARG A 450 -19.26 -0.10 0.49
C ARG A 450 -18.16 0.93 0.21
N GLU A 451 -17.88 1.21 -1.06
CA GLU A 451 -16.82 2.13 -1.49
C GLU A 451 -17.14 3.56 -1.03
N ARG A 452 -18.42 3.95 -1.06
CA ARG A 452 -18.89 5.24 -0.51
C ARG A 452 -18.62 5.37 0.99
N ALA A 453 -18.97 4.35 1.79
CA ALA A 453 -18.73 4.36 3.22
C ALA A 453 -17.23 4.46 3.54
N LEU A 454 -16.40 3.71 2.83
CA LEU A 454 -14.94 3.72 3.01
C LEU A 454 -14.32 5.07 2.61
N ALA A 455 -14.75 5.66 1.49
CA ALA A 455 -14.27 6.99 1.07
C ALA A 455 -14.65 8.09 2.08
N LEU A 456 -15.88 8.08 2.62
CA LEU A 456 -16.27 9.02 3.68
C LEU A 456 -15.46 8.81 4.96
N ALA A 457 -15.18 7.55 5.32
CA ALA A 457 -14.35 7.22 6.49
C ALA A 457 -12.93 7.80 6.35
N SER A 458 -12.34 7.60 5.17
CA SER A 458 -11.05 8.17 4.77
C SER A 458 -11.04 9.69 4.83
N ILE A 459 -12.01 10.36 4.21
CA ILE A 459 -12.15 11.83 4.25
C ILE A 459 -12.25 12.31 5.70
N GLY A 460 -13.12 11.70 6.51
CA GLY A 460 -13.32 12.08 7.90
C GLY A 460 -12.06 11.93 8.75
N THR A 461 -11.28 10.87 8.51
CA THR A 461 -10.01 10.63 9.18
C THR A 461 -9.01 11.77 8.90
N GLU A 462 -8.84 12.14 7.62
CA GLU A 462 -7.92 13.20 7.23
C GLU A 462 -8.41 14.59 7.67
N TYR A 463 -9.73 14.82 7.72
CA TYR A 463 -10.31 16.03 8.34
C TYR A 463 -9.92 16.18 9.81
N ALA A 464 -10.02 15.09 10.58
CA ALA A 464 -9.68 15.08 11.99
C ALA A 464 -8.18 15.32 12.20
N LYS A 465 -7.33 14.65 11.41
CA LYS A 465 -5.86 14.86 11.42
C LYS A 465 -5.49 16.31 11.10
N ALA A 466 -6.21 16.95 10.17
CA ALA A 466 -6.01 18.35 9.83
C ALA A 466 -6.59 19.34 10.85
N GLY A 467 -7.33 18.88 11.88
CA GLY A 467 -8.00 19.74 12.85
C GLY A 467 -9.04 20.68 12.22
N ARG A 468 -9.56 20.33 11.04
CA ARG A 468 -10.39 21.23 10.23
C ARG A 468 -11.87 20.99 10.53
N LYS A 469 -12.65 22.07 10.63
CA LYS A 469 -14.11 21.98 10.69
C LYS A 469 -14.70 22.01 9.28
N PRO A 470 -15.74 21.22 8.98
CA PRO A 470 -16.40 21.26 7.67
C PRO A 470 -16.95 22.65 7.36
N SER A 471 -16.84 23.07 6.11
CA SER A 471 -17.46 24.29 5.61
C SER A 471 -18.98 24.12 5.48
N ALA A 472 -19.71 25.23 5.37
CA ALA A 472 -21.17 25.18 5.20
C ALA A 472 -21.59 24.43 3.93
N GLN A 473 -20.78 24.47 2.86
CA GLN A 473 -21.03 23.72 1.63
C GLN A 473 -20.79 22.22 1.81
N GLU A 474 -19.75 21.84 2.54
CA GLU A 474 -19.45 20.45 2.88
C GLU A 474 -20.53 19.86 3.79
N LEU A 475 -21.01 20.63 4.78
CA LEU A 475 -22.14 20.23 5.62
C LEU A 475 -23.41 20.00 4.80
N LYS A 476 -23.73 20.87 3.83
CA LYS A 476 -24.88 20.65 2.93
C LYS A 476 -24.77 19.35 2.13
N ILE A 477 -23.56 18.99 1.70
CA ILE A 477 -23.32 17.72 1.00
C ILE A 477 -23.54 16.54 1.95
N LEU A 478 -23.05 16.62 3.19
CA LEU A 478 -23.26 15.60 4.22
C LEU A 478 -24.73 15.46 4.62
N GLU A 479 -25.45 16.58 4.75
CA GLU A 479 -26.89 16.60 4.97
C GLU A 479 -27.64 15.95 3.80
N ALA A 480 -27.28 16.24 2.55
CA ALA A 480 -27.88 15.60 1.39
C ALA A 480 -27.65 14.08 1.37
N ILE A 481 -26.45 13.62 1.78
CA ILE A 481 -26.15 12.20 1.95
C ILE A 481 -27.10 11.60 2.99
N ASN A 482 -27.21 12.22 4.18
CA ASN A 482 -28.06 11.72 5.25
C ASN A 482 -29.57 11.75 4.88
N ASN A 483 -30.03 12.78 4.18
CA ASN A 483 -31.44 12.96 3.81
C ASN A 483 -31.89 12.01 2.70
N ASN A 484 -31.03 11.71 1.73
CA ASN A 484 -31.31 10.67 0.72
C ASN A 484 -31.43 9.28 1.36
N ASN A 485 -30.84 9.08 2.55
CA ASN A 485 -30.86 7.82 3.28
C ASN A 485 -32.09 7.65 4.18
N GLN A 486 -32.81 8.72 4.54
CA GLN A 486 -34.06 8.64 5.31
C GLN A 486 -35.33 8.47 4.45
N ARG A 487 -35.19 8.60 3.12
CA ARG A 487 -36.31 8.49 2.15
C ARG A 487 -36.39 7.14 1.42
N GLN A 488 -35.46 6.23 1.70
CA GLN A 488 -35.48 4.83 1.28
C GLN A 488 -35.86 3.96 2.46
#